data_AF-A0A2V2C8Z4-F1
#
_entry.id   AF-A0A2V2C8Z4-F1
#
_cell.length_a   1.000
_cell.length_b   1.000
_cell.length_c   1.000
_cell.angle_alpha   90.00
_cell.angle_beta   90.00
_cell.angle_gamma   90.00
#
_symmetry.space_group_name_H-M   'P 1'
#
loop_
_entity.id
_entity.type
_entity.pdbx_description
1 polymer ?
#
loop_
_entity_poly.entity_id
_entity_poly.type
_entity_poly.pdbx_seq_one_letter_code
_entity_poly.pdbx_strand_id
1 'polypeptide(L)'
;MIASSLTCRVLRAVWLWLAALGQSSRVFGAIGRCYRASGTHRTLARWLGAEPRALASSRYTRAFTNENARLARKTKLRAAIESSVLCRIYRAVLRCGQNSRILSWLFSGGVTGLILVCIGLYAGIDYVLRDLLAIPVLSSMWDEALLLFAALWICGQRVEARSPLAARTTSMDCGILLFLTASFVLMNVNAPFFSIQVSGFRASCQYLLWFFIVTRILRDDRDVMRLYGALVGLGVLLALHGIYQYIVAVPIPASWMTHTETAVRTRVYSIFGSPNIMGDFMVMVAPMCAGLAYYVKDTKWKIAAWIGTILMCIACLFTMSRASWVAMAIAVLIFVLLVDRRLLALLAVAGIGACFVPFVRTRIGFLFTDDFAAANTSGGRAGRKLNALNLFYAGNPWVGVGEGMFGGAVAMQNQVLDGIDYFYVDNYFLKTMVEMGYCGLAAFCLMLLGFLGAACRALYRKAQDFKAGLDRLFPLCAGMFAGLCGVIVHCFFENIFEEPYMMAYFWSIAGLLAYIGFLRKEARA
;
A
#
# COMPACT_ATOMS: atom_id res chain seq x y z
N MET A 1 -20.51 30.66 -26.50
CA MET A 1 -20.89 31.81 -25.65
C MET A 1 -20.57 31.67 -24.15
N ILE A 2 -19.85 30.62 -23.68
CA ILE A 2 -19.52 30.45 -22.24
C ILE A 2 -18.15 31.07 -21.87
N ALA A 3 -17.27 31.30 -22.85
CA ALA A 3 -15.92 31.86 -22.62
C ALA A 3 -15.90 33.37 -22.30
N SER A 4 -17.00 34.09 -22.47
CA SER A 4 -17.11 35.55 -22.28
C SER A 4 -17.81 35.96 -20.98
N SER A 5 -18.29 35.01 -20.18
CA SER A 5 -18.96 35.34 -18.91
C SER A 5 -17.98 36.01 -17.93
N LEU A 6 -18.47 36.98 -17.18
CA LEU A 6 -17.69 37.69 -16.15
C LEU A 6 -17.09 36.69 -15.14
N THR A 7 -17.86 35.66 -14.77
CA THR A 7 -17.44 34.55 -13.92
C THR A 7 -16.25 33.78 -14.50
N CYS A 8 -16.24 33.49 -15.81
CA CYS A 8 -15.13 32.78 -16.44
C CYS A 8 -13.85 33.63 -16.46
N ARG A 9 -13.97 34.95 -16.66
CA ARG A 9 -12.85 35.89 -16.59
C ARG A 9 -12.30 36.05 -15.17
N VAL A 10 -13.17 36.15 -14.17
CA VAL A 10 -12.76 36.22 -12.75
C VAL A 10 -12.07 34.92 -12.32
N LEU A 11 -12.64 33.76 -12.64
CA LEU A 11 -12.01 32.46 -12.34
C LEU A 11 -10.66 32.30 -13.04
N ARG A 12 -10.53 32.76 -14.29
CA ARG A 12 -9.27 32.73 -15.03
C ARG A 12 -8.25 33.71 -14.46
N ALA A 13 -8.68 34.88 -13.99
CA ALA A 13 -7.81 35.86 -13.33
C ALA A 13 -7.33 35.35 -11.96
N VAL A 14 -8.21 34.75 -11.16
CA VAL A 14 -7.87 34.10 -9.88
C VAL A 14 -6.91 32.92 -10.12
N TRP A 15 -7.18 32.11 -11.15
CA TRP A 15 -6.29 31.02 -11.54
C TRP A 15 -4.90 31.51 -11.99
N LEU A 16 -4.85 32.57 -12.81
CA LEU A 16 -3.59 33.18 -13.25
C LEU A 16 -2.84 33.84 -12.08
N TRP A 17 -3.54 34.45 -11.14
CA TRP A 17 -2.94 35.03 -9.94
C TRP A 17 -2.39 33.96 -8.98
N LEU A 18 -3.12 32.87 -8.76
CA LEU A 18 -2.64 31.71 -8.01
C LEU A 18 -1.47 30.99 -8.71
N ALA A 19 -1.54 30.86 -10.05
CA ALA A 19 -0.46 30.31 -10.86
C ALA A 19 0.79 31.21 -10.83
N ALA A 20 0.60 32.54 -10.83
CA ALA A 20 1.67 33.51 -10.67
C ALA A 20 2.27 33.43 -9.25
N LEU A 21 1.48 33.35 -8.19
CA LEU A 21 1.97 33.12 -6.83
C LEU A 21 2.81 31.84 -6.71
N GLY A 22 2.40 30.77 -7.39
CA GLY A 22 3.13 29.50 -7.45
C GLY A 22 4.41 29.52 -8.29
N GLN A 23 4.54 30.42 -9.28
CA GLN A 23 5.70 30.51 -10.17
C GLN A 23 6.66 31.69 -9.89
N SER A 24 6.21 32.75 -9.21
CA SER A 24 6.88 34.05 -9.21
C SER A 24 7.13 34.68 -7.84
N SER A 25 7.01 33.92 -6.75
CA SER A 25 7.56 34.39 -5.48
C SER A 25 9.10 34.38 -5.59
N ARG A 26 9.69 35.57 -5.77
CA ARG A 26 11.15 35.79 -5.73
C ARG A 26 11.78 35.16 -4.49
N VAL A 27 11.00 35.06 -3.40
CA VAL A 27 11.33 34.39 -2.14
C VAL A 27 11.48 32.88 -2.32
N PHE A 28 10.51 32.16 -2.90
CA PHE A 28 10.65 30.71 -3.17
C PHE A 28 11.75 30.43 -4.20
N GLY A 29 11.93 31.33 -5.17
CA GLY A 29 13.06 31.28 -6.10
C GLY A 29 14.42 31.43 -5.40
N ALA A 30 14.53 32.38 -4.46
CA ALA A 30 15.72 32.61 -3.65
C ALA A 30 16.00 31.45 -2.70
N ILE A 31 15.00 30.98 -1.95
CA ILE A 31 15.09 29.80 -1.09
C ILE A 31 15.53 28.58 -1.91
N GLY A 32 14.96 28.38 -3.10
CA GLY A 32 15.35 27.29 -4.00
C GLY A 32 16.79 27.40 -4.52
N ARG A 33 17.32 28.62 -4.72
CA ARG A 33 18.74 28.84 -5.06
C ARG A 33 19.64 28.56 -3.86
N CYS A 34 19.31 29.10 -2.68
CA CYS A 34 20.04 28.89 -1.43
C CYS A 34 20.09 27.40 -1.07
N TYR A 35 18.96 26.68 -1.19
CA TYR A 35 18.91 25.24 -0.98
C TYR A 35 19.80 24.49 -1.98
N ARG A 36 19.73 24.80 -3.28
CA ARG A 36 20.59 24.15 -4.28
C ARG A 36 22.09 24.38 -4.05
N ALA A 37 22.46 25.55 -3.52
CA ALA A 37 23.84 25.89 -3.17
C ALA A 37 24.30 25.30 -1.81
N SER A 38 23.37 24.86 -0.96
CA SER A 38 23.67 24.35 0.37
C SER A 38 24.47 23.04 0.37
N GLY A 39 25.25 22.82 1.44
CA GLY A 39 25.91 21.54 1.69
C GLY A 39 24.91 20.40 1.90
N THR A 40 23.76 20.68 2.51
CA THR A 40 22.70 19.69 2.77
C THR A 40 22.12 19.14 1.47
N HIS A 41 21.83 19.99 0.49
CA HIS A 41 21.39 19.54 -0.84
C HIS A 41 22.46 18.69 -1.53
N ARG A 42 23.74 19.07 -1.47
CA ARG A 42 24.83 18.25 -2.05
C ARG A 42 24.92 16.88 -1.41
N THR A 43 24.84 16.79 -0.08
CA THR A 43 24.87 15.51 0.64
C THR A 43 23.63 14.67 0.32
N LEU A 44 22.44 15.27 0.33
CA LEU A 44 21.19 14.58 0.02
C LEU A 44 21.17 14.08 -1.43
N ALA A 45 21.58 14.90 -2.39
CA ALA A 45 21.64 14.52 -3.81
C ALA A 45 22.66 13.39 -4.05
N ARG A 46 23.82 13.43 -3.36
CA ARG A 46 24.80 12.34 -3.41
C ARG A 46 24.23 11.04 -2.84
N TRP A 47 23.55 11.11 -1.69
CA TRP A 47 22.93 9.93 -1.06
C TRP A 47 21.78 9.37 -1.91
N LEU A 48 20.90 10.25 -2.42
CA LEU A 48 19.76 9.86 -3.24
C LEU A 48 20.18 9.28 -4.60
N GLY A 49 21.22 9.86 -5.21
CA GLY A 49 21.79 9.44 -6.49
C GLY A 49 22.83 8.34 -6.41
N ALA A 50 23.21 7.88 -5.21
CA ALA A 50 24.23 6.86 -5.04
C ALA A 50 23.83 5.55 -5.74
N GLU A 51 24.71 5.03 -6.60
CA GLU A 51 24.53 3.71 -7.18
C GLU A 51 24.57 2.63 -6.09
N PRO A 52 23.77 1.55 -6.20
CA PRO A 52 23.76 0.47 -5.23
C PRO A 52 24.98 -0.46 -5.36
N ARG A 53 26.20 0.08 -5.49
CA ARG A 53 27.45 -0.68 -5.69
C ARG A 53 27.71 -1.66 -4.55
N ALA A 54 27.53 -1.22 -3.31
CA ALA A 54 27.71 -2.06 -2.13
C ALA A 54 26.75 -3.27 -2.10
N LEU A 55 25.51 -3.08 -2.59
CA LEU A 55 24.55 -4.17 -2.71
C LEU A 55 24.97 -5.15 -3.81
N ALA A 56 25.42 -4.65 -4.97
CA ALA A 56 25.87 -5.48 -6.07
C ALA A 56 27.06 -6.38 -5.69
N SER A 57 27.98 -5.87 -4.87
CA SER A 57 29.15 -6.62 -4.38
C SER A 57 28.88 -7.47 -3.14
N SER A 58 27.69 -7.39 -2.54
CA SER A 58 27.37 -8.04 -1.26
C SER A 58 27.35 -9.57 -1.35
N ARG A 59 27.64 -10.24 -0.23
CA ARG A 59 27.51 -11.71 -0.10
C ARG A 59 26.08 -12.17 -0.40
N TYR A 60 25.08 -11.39 -0.02
CA TYR A 60 23.67 -11.64 -0.30
C TYR A 60 23.40 -11.73 -1.81
N THR A 61 23.80 -10.72 -2.58
CA THR A 61 23.64 -10.72 -4.04
C THR A 61 24.42 -11.85 -4.71
N ARG A 62 25.64 -12.14 -4.24
CA ARG A 62 26.44 -13.27 -4.74
C ARG A 62 25.75 -14.60 -4.49
N ALA A 63 25.20 -14.84 -3.30
CA ALA A 63 24.48 -16.06 -2.96
C ALA A 63 23.28 -16.29 -3.90
N PHE A 64 22.43 -15.28 -4.09
CA PHE A 64 21.30 -15.37 -5.02
C PHE A 64 21.73 -15.57 -6.48
N THR A 65 22.84 -14.95 -6.89
CA THR A 65 23.39 -15.12 -8.25
C THR A 65 23.88 -16.56 -8.45
N ASN A 66 24.56 -17.13 -7.44
CA ASN A 66 25.03 -18.51 -7.48
C ASN A 66 23.87 -19.51 -7.51
N GLU A 67 22.82 -19.29 -6.72
CA GLU A 67 21.62 -20.14 -6.74
C GLU A 67 20.89 -20.03 -8.08
N ASN A 68 20.80 -18.84 -8.68
CA ASN A 68 20.26 -18.69 -10.03
C ASN A 68 21.07 -19.46 -11.08
N ALA A 69 22.40 -19.42 -10.97
CA ALA A 69 23.27 -20.21 -11.83
C ALA A 69 23.13 -21.72 -11.58
N ARG A 70 22.88 -22.14 -10.35
CA ARG A 70 22.61 -23.54 -10.01
C ARG A 70 21.28 -24.01 -10.59
N LEU A 71 20.22 -23.22 -10.47
CA LEU A 71 18.89 -23.55 -11.00
C LEU A 71 18.90 -23.59 -12.54
N ALA A 72 19.51 -22.62 -13.21
CA ALA A 72 19.62 -22.60 -14.67
C ALA A 72 20.41 -23.79 -15.25
N ARG A 73 21.31 -24.38 -14.45
CA ARG A 73 22.07 -25.59 -14.84
C ARG A 73 21.29 -26.90 -14.67
N LYS A 74 20.09 -26.90 -14.08
CA LYS A 74 19.25 -28.10 -13.91
C LYS A 74 18.53 -28.51 -15.20
N THR A 75 19.31 -28.83 -16.24
CA THR A 75 18.79 -29.19 -17.58
C THR A 75 17.89 -30.44 -17.56
N LYS A 76 18.21 -31.44 -16.73
CA LYS A 76 17.35 -32.63 -16.55
C LYS A 76 15.97 -32.29 -15.98
N LEU A 77 15.93 -31.41 -14.97
CA LEU A 77 14.68 -30.96 -14.38
C LEU A 77 13.87 -30.13 -15.39
N ARG A 78 14.53 -29.26 -16.15
CA ARG A 78 13.90 -28.52 -17.24
C ARG A 78 13.27 -29.45 -18.28
N ALA A 79 13.98 -30.46 -18.74
CA ALA A 79 13.45 -31.44 -19.69
C ALA A 79 12.26 -32.22 -19.12
N ALA A 80 12.30 -32.59 -17.83
CA ALA A 80 11.20 -33.26 -17.14
C ALA A 80 9.95 -32.36 -17.00
N ILE A 81 10.14 -31.07 -16.71
CA ILE A 81 9.05 -30.08 -16.65
C ILE A 81 8.45 -29.89 -18.04
N GLU A 82 9.27 -29.72 -19.08
CA GLU A 82 8.79 -29.53 -20.46
C GLU A 82 8.03 -30.76 -21.00
N SER A 83 8.42 -31.97 -20.61
CA SER A 83 7.78 -33.22 -21.05
C SER A 83 6.53 -33.61 -20.25
N SER A 84 6.34 -33.02 -19.08
CA SER A 84 5.29 -33.34 -18.12
C SER A 84 3.87 -33.11 -18.66
N VAL A 85 2.93 -33.98 -18.26
CA VAL A 85 1.51 -33.86 -18.61
C VAL A 85 0.92 -32.57 -18.03
N LEU A 86 1.30 -32.19 -16.80
CA LEU A 86 0.89 -30.93 -16.18
C LEU A 86 1.32 -29.73 -17.03
N CYS A 87 2.50 -29.80 -17.66
CA CYS A 87 3.00 -28.76 -18.53
C CYS A 87 2.15 -28.58 -19.79
N ARG A 88 1.74 -29.69 -20.39
CA ARG A 88 0.86 -29.70 -21.56
C ARG A 88 -0.55 -29.21 -21.21
N ILE A 89 -1.09 -29.65 -20.08
CA ILE A 89 -2.42 -29.24 -19.60
C ILE A 89 -2.43 -27.72 -19.35
N TYR A 90 -1.47 -27.18 -18.60
CA TYR A 90 -1.50 -25.74 -18.32
C TYR A 90 -1.30 -24.92 -19.60
N ARG A 91 -0.44 -25.36 -20.54
CA ARG A 91 -0.25 -24.66 -21.82
C ARG A 91 -1.52 -24.69 -22.66
N ALA A 92 -2.27 -25.80 -22.63
CA ALA A 92 -3.56 -25.90 -23.30
C ALA A 92 -4.59 -24.93 -22.68
N VAL A 93 -4.71 -24.90 -21.34
CA VAL A 93 -5.61 -23.96 -20.64
C VAL A 93 -5.25 -22.51 -20.95
N LEU A 94 -3.97 -22.15 -20.93
CA LEU A 94 -3.52 -20.81 -21.27
C LEU A 94 -3.85 -20.45 -22.72
N ARG A 95 -3.65 -21.35 -23.68
CA ARG A 95 -4.00 -21.13 -25.09
C ARG A 95 -5.51 -20.94 -25.26
N CYS A 96 -6.32 -21.76 -24.59
CA CYS A 96 -7.77 -21.62 -24.59
C CYS A 96 -8.20 -20.26 -24.01
N GLY A 97 -7.60 -19.83 -22.89
CA GLY A 97 -7.84 -18.54 -22.27
C GLY A 97 -7.41 -17.36 -23.16
N GLN A 98 -6.25 -17.47 -23.82
CA GLN A 98 -5.75 -16.45 -24.76
C GLN A 98 -6.64 -16.30 -26.00
N ASN A 99 -7.21 -17.40 -26.49
CA ASN A 99 -8.11 -17.40 -27.64
C ASN A 99 -9.56 -17.01 -27.28
N SER A 100 -9.89 -16.89 -25.99
CA SER A 100 -11.22 -16.45 -25.55
C SER A 100 -11.42 -14.96 -25.80
N ARG A 101 -12.53 -14.61 -26.46
CA ARG A 101 -12.89 -13.19 -26.69
C ARG A 101 -13.08 -12.40 -25.40
N ILE A 102 -13.47 -13.06 -24.31
CA ILE A 102 -13.77 -12.44 -23.01
C ILE A 102 -12.55 -12.47 -22.09
N LEU A 103 -11.81 -13.58 -22.05
CA LEU A 103 -10.71 -13.78 -21.09
C LEU A 103 -9.32 -13.50 -21.67
N SER A 104 -9.20 -13.21 -22.97
CA SER A 104 -7.91 -12.95 -23.62
C SER A 104 -7.09 -11.88 -22.91
N TRP A 105 -7.72 -10.82 -22.37
CA TRP A 105 -7.02 -9.76 -21.63
C TRP A 105 -6.30 -10.30 -20.38
N LEU A 106 -6.96 -11.18 -19.62
CA LEU A 106 -6.45 -11.82 -18.41
C LEU A 106 -5.27 -12.77 -18.72
N PHE A 107 -5.41 -13.56 -19.79
CA PHE A 107 -4.41 -14.56 -20.19
C PHE A 107 -3.30 -14.01 -21.10
N SER A 108 -3.40 -12.74 -21.53
CA SER A 108 -2.44 -12.09 -22.44
C SER A 108 -0.99 -12.06 -21.92
N GLY A 109 -0.82 -12.06 -20.59
CA GLY A 109 0.50 -12.06 -19.94
C GLY A 109 1.05 -13.44 -19.61
N GLY A 110 0.34 -14.52 -19.99
CA GLY A 110 0.59 -15.88 -19.51
C GLY A 110 0.33 -16.01 -18.01
N VAL A 111 0.93 -17.02 -17.36
CA VAL A 111 0.77 -17.26 -15.91
C VAL A 111 1.25 -16.07 -15.08
N THR A 112 2.35 -15.42 -15.47
CA THR A 112 2.81 -14.20 -14.79
C THR A 112 1.75 -13.10 -14.81
N GLY A 113 1.09 -12.88 -15.95
CA GLY A 113 0.00 -11.92 -16.05
C GLY A 113 -1.18 -12.29 -15.13
N LEU A 114 -1.55 -13.56 -15.09
CA LEU A 114 -2.61 -14.06 -14.22
C LEU A 114 -2.28 -13.84 -12.74
N ILE A 115 -1.08 -14.22 -12.29
CA ILE A 115 -0.63 -14.01 -10.90
C ILE A 115 -0.68 -12.52 -10.55
N LEU A 116 -0.21 -11.63 -11.43
CA LEU A 116 -0.24 -10.19 -11.20
C LEU A 116 -1.66 -9.64 -11.10
N VAL A 117 -2.60 -10.14 -11.90
CA VAL A 117 -4.01 -9.76 -11.80
C VAL A 117 -4.62 -10.31 -10.51
N CYS A 118 -4.31 -11.54 -10.10
CA CYS A 118 -4.76 -12.08 -8.81
C CYS A 118 -4.23 -11.25 -7.63
N ILE A 119 -2.96 -10.81 -7.68
CA ILE A 119 -2.40 -9.89 -6.69
C ILE A 119 -3.15 -8.56 -6.73
N GLY A 120 -3.42 -7.99 -7.90
CA GLY A 120 -4.13 -6.71 -8.01
C GLY A 120 -5.59 -6.80 -7.53
N LEU A 121 -6.25 -7.92 -7.78
CA LEU A 121 -7.64 -8.19 -7.39
C LEU A 121 -7.76 -8.94 -6.05
N TYR A 122 -6.70 -9.00 -5.26
CA TYR A 122 -6.60 -9.81 -4.03
C TYR A 122 -7.84 -9.66 -3.15
N ALA A 123 -8.22 -8.43 -2.76
CA ALA A 123 -9.39 -8.18 -1.91
C ALA A 123 -10.73 -8.60 -2.55
N GLY A 124 -10.87 -8.44 -3.87
CA GLY A 124 -12.06 -8.89 -4.58
C GLY A 124 -12.15 -10.42 -4.61
N ILE A 125 -11.02 -11.11 -4.78
CA ILE A 125 -10.94 -12.57 -4.73
C ILE A 125 -11.23 -13.06 -3.31
N ASP A 126 -10.63 -12.44 -2.29
CA ASP A 126 -10.84 -12.76 -0.88
C ASP A 126 -12.33 -12.68 -0.51
N TYR A 127 -12.99 -11.57 -0.86
CA TYR A 127 -14.43 -11.37 -0.67
C TYR A 127 -15.27 -12.43 -1.39
N VAL A 128 -14.96 -12.75 -2.64
CA VAL A 128 -15.70 -13.80 -3.37
C VAL A 128 -15.57 -15.16 -2.68
N LEU A 129 -14.36 -15.52 -2.23
CA LEU A 129 -14.11 -16.81 -1.59
C LEU A 129 -14.73 -16.91 -0.20
N ARG A 130 -14.62 -15.84 0.61
CA ARG A 130 -15.09 -15.78 2.00
C ARG A 130 -16.59 -15.53 2.10
N ASP A 131 -17.11 -14.52 1.40
CA ASP A 131 -18.46 -14.01 1.63
C ASP A 131 -19.47 -14.52 0.61
N LEU A 132 -19.08 -14.66 -0.67
CA LEU A 132 -20.01 -15.09 -1.72
C LEU A 132 -20.10 -16.61 -1.87
N LEU A 133 -18.95 -17.28 -1.94
CA LEU A 133 -18.89 -18.74 -2.07
C LEU A 133 -18.93 -19.44 -0.71
N ALA A 134 -18.49 -18.76 0.35
CA ALA A 134 -18.46 -19.25 1.72
C ALA A 134 -17.82 -20.65 1.85
N ILE A 135 -16.73 -20.92 1.11
CA ILE A 135 -16.01 -22.20 1.15
C ILE A 135 -14.86 -22.06 2.15
N PRO A 136 -14.98 -22.53 3.41
CA PRO A 136 -14.07 -22.14 4.48
C PRO A 136 -12.63 -22.56 4.20
N VAL A 137 -12.43 -23.79 3.71
CA VAL A 137 -11.11 -24.37 3.40
C VAL A 137 -10.40 -23.63 2.27
N LEU A 138 -11.12 -23.29 1.19
CA LEU A 138 -10.51 -22.53 0.10
C LEU A 138 -10.21 -21.10 0.57
N SER A 139 -11.13 -20.49 1.30
CA SER A 139 -10.97 -19.11 1.80
C SER A 139 -9.86 -18.96 2.85
N SER A 140 -9.53 -20.01 3.59
CA SER A 140 -8.48 -19.95 4.61
C SER A 140 -7.08 -20.25 4.08
N MET A 141 -6.97 -20.86 2.88
CA MET A 141 -5.69 -21.33 2.33
C MET A 141 -5.31 -20.65 1.00
N TRP A 142 -6.22 -19.86 0.39
CA TRP A 142 -5.99 -19.37 -0.96
C TRP A 142 -4.82 -18.40 -1.06
N ASP A 143 -4.55 -17.62 -0.01
CA ASP A 143 -3.47 -16.65 -0.01
C ASP A 143 -2.12 -17.33 0.17
N GLU A 144 -2.00 -18.34 1.04
CA GLU A 144 -0.80 -19.19 1.07
C GLU A 144 -0.63 -19.96 -0.24
N ALA A 145 -1.72 -20.47 -0.83
CA ALA A 145 -1.67 -21.18 -2.10
C ALA A 145 -1.21 -20.26 -3.23
N LEU A 146 -1.70 -19.02 -3.29
CA LEU A 146 -1.27 -18.04 -4.29
C LEU A 146 0.20 -17.65 -4.09
N LEU A 147 0.62 -17.43 -2.84
CA LEU A 147 2.01 -17.11 -2.51
C LEU A 147 2.96 -18.25 -2.89
N LEU A 148 2.61 -19.49 -2.52
CA LEU A 148 3.38 -20.69 -2.86
C LEU A 148 3.40 -20.91 -4.37
N PHE A 149 2.26 -20.76 -5.05
CA PHE A 149 2.17 -20.87 -6.50
C PHE A 149 3.06 -19.84 -7.20
N ALA A 150 3.05 -18.59 -6.74
CA ALA A 150 3.91 -17.53 -7.29
C ALA A 150 5.40 -17.83 -7.03
N ALA A 151 5.76 -18.32 -5.84
CA ALA A 151 7.13 -18.71 -5.51
C ALA A 151 7.63 -19.87 -6.38
N LEU A 152 6.82 -20.92 -6.53
CA LEU A 152 7.12 -22.06 -7.40
C LEU A 152 7.22 -21.63 -8.86
N TRP A 153 6.36 -20.71 -9.31
CA TRP A 153 6.41 -20.16 -10.66
C TRP A 153 7.72 -19.38 -10.90
N ILE A 154 8.15 -18.55 -9.96
CA ILE A 154 9.46 -17.85 -10.04
C ILE A 154 10.62 -18.86 -10.09
N CYS A 155 10.59 -19.90 -9.26
CA CYS A 155 11.60 -20.96 -9.29
C CYS A 155 11.60 -21.72 -10.63
N GLY A 156 10.42 -22.02 -11.17
CA GLY A 156 10.23 -22.63 -12.49
C GLY A 156 10.85 -21.77 -13.60
N GLN A 157 10.56 -20.47 -13.60
CA GLN A 157 11.17 -19.53 -14.57
C GLN A 157 12.70 -19.51 -14.50
N ARG A 158 13.28 -19.65 -13.30
CA ARG A 158 14.75 -19.70 -13.12
C ARG A 158 15.35 -21.01 -13.63
N VAL A 159 14.62 -22.12 -13.55
CA VAL A 159 15.03 -23.44 -14.09
C VAL A 159 14.88 -23.50 -15.61
N GLU A 160 13.81 -22.93 -16.15
CA GLU A 160 13.54 -22.90 -17.60
C GLU A 160 14.43 -21.91 -18.36
N ALA A 161 14.95 -20.88 -17.68
CA ALA A 161 15.81 -19.88 -18.29
C ALA A 161 17.08 -20.50 -18.89
N ARG A 162 17.35 -20.17 -20.16
CA ARG A 162 18.57 -20.62 -20.88
C ARG A 162 19.86 -20.03 -20.29
N SER A 163 19.76 -18.91 -19.59
CA SER A 163 20.86 -18.24 -18.92
C SER A 163 20.42 -17.81 -17.51
N PRO A 164 21.33 -17.75 -16.53
CA PRO A 164 21.00 -17.33 -15.17
C PRO A 164 20.31 -15.96 -15.16
N LEU A 165 19.12 -15.88 -14.58
CA LEU A 165 18.42 -14.61 -14.39
C LEU A 165 19.13 -13.77 -13.31
N ALA A 166 19.01 -12.45 -13.39
CA ALA A 166 19.57 -11.56 -12.39
C ALA A 166 18.96 -11.83 -10.99
N ALA A 167 19.78 -11.68 -9.94
CA ALA A 167 19.36 -11.90 -8.55
C ALA A 167 18.20 -11.00 -8.11
N ARG A 168 18.13 -9.78 -8.68
CA ARG A 168 17.12 -8.75 -8.40
C ARG A 168 17.03 -8.35 -6.92
N THR A 169 18.19 -8.26 -6.28
CA THR A 169 18.30 -7.78 -4.91
C THR A 169 18.11 -6.26 -4.85
N THR A 170 17.45 -5.78 -3.80
CA THR A 170 17.24 -4.34 -3.57
C THR A 170 17.70 -3.95 -2.17
N SER A 171 17.93 -2.65 -1.93
CA SER A 171 18.27 -2.18 -0.58
C SER A 171 17.10 -2.31 0.40
N MET A 172 15.86 -2.44 -0.10
CA MET A 172 14.68 -2.68 0.74
C MET A 172 14.67 -4.11 1.31
N ASP A 173 15.31 -5.07 0.63
CA ASP A 173 15.43 -6.45 1.09
C ASP A 173 16.04 -6.50 2.51
N CYS A 174 17.01 -5.62 2.80
CA CYS A 174 17.71 -5.58 4.10
C CYS A 174 16.76 -5.22 5.25
N GLY A 175 15.93 -4.19 5.08
CA GLY A 175 14.98 -3.77 6.11
C GLY A 175 13.93 -4.84 6.40
N ILE A 176 13.40 -5.47 5.35
CA ILE A 176 12.41 -6.55 5.48
C ILE A 176 13.03 -7.77 6.17
N LEU A 177 14.23 -8.19 5.76
CA LEU A 177 14.94 -9.32 6.37
C LEU A 177 15.31 -9.05 7.83
N LEU A 178 15.68 -7.81 8.17
CA LEU A 178 15.93 -7.41 9.55
C LEU A 178 14.69 -7.62 10.41
N PHE A 179 13.52 -7.11 9.97
CA PHE A 179 12.28 -7.27 10.72
C PHE A 179 11.84 -8.74 10.81
N LEU A 180 11.86 -9.48 9.69
CA LEU A 180 11.56 -10.93 9.68
C LEU A 180 12.44 -11.70 10.67
N THR A 181 13.74 -11.39 10.71
CA THR A 181 14.69 -12.06 11.62
C THR A 181 14.43 -11.67 13.07
N ALA A 182 14.19 -10.38 13.33
CA ALA A 182 13.88 -9.90 14.68
C ALA A 182 12.57 -10.52 15.21
N SER A 183 11.49 -10.52 14.41
CA SER A 183 10.24 -11.19 14.74
C SER A 183 10.43 -12.67 15.00
N PHE A 184 11.14 -13.39 14.12
CA PHE A 184 11.40 -14.81 14.33
C PHE A 184 12.16 -15.06 15.64
N VAL A 185 13.20 -14.28 15.94
CA VAL A 185 13.93 -14.42 17.20
C VAL A 185 13.03 -14.12 18.40
N LEU A 186 12.24 -13.04 18.36
CA LEU A 186 11.35 -12.64 19.47
C LEU A 186 10.25 -13.66 19.73
N MET A 187 9.66 -14.24 18.68
CA MET A 187 8.71 -15.35 18.74
C MET A 187 9.29 -16.58 19.47
N ASN A 188 10.61 -16.80 19.40
CA ASN A 188 11.26 -17.92 20.10
C ASN A 188 11.73 -17.54 21.53
N VAL A 189 12.05 -16.27 21.77
CA VAL A 189 12.55 -15.80 23.07
C VAL A 189 11.44 -15.67 24.09
N ASN A 190 10.29 -15.11 23.69
CA ASN A 190 9.17 -14.89 24.60
C ASN A 190 7.96 -15.66 24.11
N ALA A 191 7.93 -16.96 24.46
CA ALA A 191 6.97 -17.90 23.91
C ALA A 191 5.90 -18.48 24.86
N PRO A 192 4.95 -17.66 25.39
CA PRO A 192 3.92 -18.15 26.30
C PRO A 192 3.07 -19.28 25.70
N PHE A 193 2.57 -19.07 24.47
CA PHE A 193 1.78 -20.05 23.73
C PHE A 193 2.31 -20.15 22.30
N PHE A 194 3.02 -21.25 22.00
CA PHE A 194 3.72 -21.38 20.73
C PHE A 194 2.77 -21.33 19.52
N SER A 195 1.59 -21.95 19.60
CA SER A 195 0.58 -21.94 18.51
C SER A 195 0.04 -20.54 18.20
N ILE A 196 -0.24 -19.73 19.24
CA ILE A 196 -0.74 -18.36 19.10
C ILE A 196 0.33 -17.48 18.45
N GLN A 197 1.59 -17.63 18.88
CA GLN A 197 2.68 -16.85 18.32
C GLN A 197 3.06 -17.22 16.91
N VAL A 198 3.00 -18.49 16.53
CA VAL A 198 3.15 -18.86 15.11
C VAL A 198 2.07 -18.15 14.27
N SER A 199 0.84 -18.04 14.80
CA SER A 199 -0.25 -17.31 14.16
C SER A 199 0.00 -15.79 14.12
N GLY A 200 0.52 -15.21 15.20
CA GLY A 200 0.92 -13.80 15.30
C GLY A 200 2.09 -13.42 14.38
N PHE A 201 3.11 -14.28 14.32
CA PHE A 201 4.22 -14.19 13.39
C PHE A 201 3.72 -14.25 11.96
N ARG A 202 2.86 -15.22 11.64
CA ARG A 202 2.25 -15.33 10.31
C ARG A 202 1.50 -14.05 9.95
N ALA A 203 0.65 -13.52 10.84
CA ALA A 203 -0.10 -12.30 10.62
C ALA A 203 0.81 -11.08 10.34
N SER A 204 1.93 -10.95 11.06
CA SER A 204 2.83 -9.80 10.96
C SER A 204 3.89 -9.93 9.85
N CYS A 205 4.25 -11.16 9.45
CA CYS A 205 5.42 -11.42 8.59
C CYS A 205 5.08 -12.03 7.22
N GLN A 206 4.02 -12.84 7.10
CA GLN A 206 3.70 -13.57 5.86
C GLN A 206 3.56 -12.62 4.66
N TYR A 207 2.83 -11.52 4.84
CA TYR A 207 2.50 -10.61 3.76
C TYR A 207 3.68 -9.73 3.31
N LEU A 208 4.78 -9.67 4.09
CA LEU A 208 6.04 -9.06 3.65
C LEU A 208 6.63 -9.80 2.43
N LEU A 209 6.33 -11.10 2.29
CA LEU A 209 6.84 -11.94 1.21
C LEU A 209 6.35 -11.48 -0.17
N TRP A 210 5.20 -10.80 -0.25
CA TRP A 210 4.69 -10.22 -1.49
C TRP A 210 5.66 -9.23 -2.14
N PHE A 211 6.45 -8.50 -1.33
CA PHE A 211 7.52 -7.64 -1.84
C PHE A 211 8.53 -8.43 -2.68
N PHE A 212 8.99 -9.58 -2.17
CA PHE A 212 9.93 -10.44 -2.88
C PHE A 212 9.27 -11.06 -4.11
N ILE A 213 8.02 -11.52 -4.02
CA ILE A 213 7.30 -12.05 -5.18
C ILE A 213 7.22 -11.01 -6.30
N VAL A 214 6.74 -9.80 -6.01
CA VAL A 214 6.52 -8.77 -7.04
C VAL A 214 7.82 -8.35 -7.70
N THR A 215 8.88 -8.08 -6.93
CA THR A 215 10.19 -7.69 -7.49
C THR A 215 10.81 -8.76 -8.39
N ARG A 216 10.54 -10.04 -8.15
CA ARG A 216 11.09 -11.15 -8.94
C ARG A 216 10.18 -11.60 -10.09
N ILE A 217 8.86 -11.38 -10.02
CA ILE A 217 7.92 -11.83 -11.06
C ILE A 217 7.75 -10.84 -12.23
N LEU A 218 7.91 -9.53 -11.98
CA LEU A 218 7.74 -8.49 -13.00
C LEU A 218 8.79 -8.60 -14.11
N ARG A 219 8.40 -8.62 -15.39
CA ARG A 219 9.36 -8.75 -16.50
C ARG A 219 9.60 -7.45 -17.24
N ASP A 220 8.54 -6.68 -17.46
CA ASP A 220 8.53 -5.49 -18.30
C ASP A 220 7.46 -4.48 -17.85
N ASP A 221 7.33 -3.38 -18.60
CA ASP A 221 6.35 -2.33 -18.34
C ASP A 221 4.90 -2.78 -18.49
N ARG A 222 4.65 -3.84 -19.29
CA ARG A 222 3.28 -4.40 -19.42
C ARG A 222 2.88 -5.07 -18.13
N ASP A 223 3.77 -5.84 -17.53
CA ASP A 223 3.54 -6.46 -16.22
C ASP A 223 3.35 -5.40 -15.12
N VAL A 224 4.14 -4.31 -15.15
CA VAL A 224 3.96 -3.15 -14.27
C VAL A 224 2.55 -2.57 -14.41
N MET A 225 2.10 -2.34 -15.65
CA MET A 225 0.79 -1.75 -15.90
C MET A 225 -0.38 -2.69 -15.68
N ARG A 226 -0.18 -4.01 -15.78
CA ARG A 226 -1.18 -5.01 -15.38
C ARG A 226 -1.50 -4.93 -13.90
N LEU A 227 -0.48 -5.01 -13.04
CA LEU A 227 -0.68 -4.94 -11.59
C LEU A 227 -1.23 -3.57 -11.17
N TYR A 228 -0.60 -2.49 -11.65
CA TYR A 228 -1.02 -1.13 -11.33
C TYR A 228 -2.46 -0.85 -11.80
N GLY A 229 -2.78 -1.23 -13.04
CA GLY A 229 -4.10 -1.05 -13.62
C GLY A 229 -5.17 -1.89 -12.94
N ALA A 230 -4.85 -3.12 -12.53
CA ALA A 230 -5.77 -3.97 -11.76
C ALA A 230 -6.11 -3.34 -10.39
N LEU A 231 -5.11 -2.82 -9.67
CA LEU A 231 -5.31 -2.12 -8.39
C LEU A 231 -6.16 -0.86 -8.55
N VAL A 232 -5.83 -0.01 -9.54
CA VAL A 232 -6.59 1.22 -9.83
C VAL A 232 -8.02 0.89 -10.28
N GLY A 233 -8.18 -0.11 -11.15
CA GLY A 233 -9.48 -0.57 -11.63
C GLY A 233 -10.35 -1.07 -10.49
N LEU A 234 -9.80 -1.92 -9.61
CA LEU A 234 -10.49 -2.36 -8.39
C LEU A 234 -10.88 -1.17 -7.51
N GLY A 235 -9.97 -0.22 -7.29
CA GLY A 235 -10.27 0.99 -6.51
C GLY A 235 -11.40 1.83 -7.08
N VAL A 236 -11.51 1.96 -8.41
CA VAL A 236 -12.64 2.66 -9.04
C VAL A 236 -13.95 1.91 -8.78
N LEU A 237 -13.96 0.58 -8.96
CA LEU A 237 -15.15 -0.24 -8.71
C LEU A 237 -15.60 -0.16 -7.25
N LEU A 238 -14.67 -0.24 -6.30
CA LEU A 238 -14.97 -0.18 -4.87
C LEU A 238 -15.39 1.22 -4.43
N ALA A 239 -14.84 2.28 -5.04
CA ALA A 239 -15.30 3.65 -4.83
C ALA A 239 -16.73 3.84 -5.32
N LEU A 240 -17.07 3.34 -6.52
CA LEU A 240 -18.44 3.39 -7.07
C LEU A 240 -19.43 2.62 -6.19
N HIS A 241 -19.08 1.40 -5.79
CA HIS A 241 -19.90 0.60 -4.87
C HIS A 241 -20.08 1.30 -3.52
N GLY A 242 -19.02 1.94 -3.01
CA GLY A 242 -19.11 2.70 -1.77
C GLY A 242 -20.01 3.94 -1.88
N ILE A 243 -19.91 4.70 -2.98
CA ILE A 243 -20.81 5.82 -3.25
C ILE A 243 -22.26 5.33 -3.38
N TYR A 244 -22.47 4.18 -4.04
CA TYR A 244 -23.79 3.54 -4.09
C TYR A 244 -24.32 3.24 -2.69
N GLN A 245 -23.53 2.61 -1.80
CA GLN A 245 -23.93 2.35 -0.40
C GLN A 245 -24.35 3.61 0.35
N TYR A 246 -23.67 4.74 0.10
CA TYR A 246 -24.06 6.03 0.67
C TYR A 246 -25.42 6.52 0.15
N ILE A 247 -25.68 6.37 -1.16
CA ILE A 247 -26.93 6.80 -1.81
C ILE A 247 -28.14 6.01 -1.29
N VAL A 248 -28.02 4.68 -1.21
CA VAL A 248 -29.08 3.82 -0.64
C VAL A 248 -29.14 3.85 0.90
N ALA A 249 -28.26 4.62 1.54
CA ALA A 249 -28.21 4.80 2.98
C ALA A 249 -28.17 3.47 3.76
N VAL A 250 -27.23 2.59 3.40
CA VAL A 250 -27.04 1.29 4.07
C VAL A 250 -26.89 1.50 5.58
N PRO A 251 -27.60 0.73 6.42
CA PRO A 251 -27.56 0.92 7.87
C PRO A 251 -26.17 0.63 8.42
N ILE A 252 -25.77 1.40 9.43
CA ILE A 252 -24.53 1.15 10.17
C ILE A 252 -24.74 -0.08 11.05
N PRO A 253 -23.85 -1.08 11.03
CA PRO A 253 -23.91 -2.22 11.94
C PRO A 253 -24.00 -1.77 13.41
N ALA A 254 -24.87 -2.42 14.19
CA ALA A 254 -25.14 -2.04 15.58
C ALA A 254 -23.88 -2.07 16.47
N SER A 255 -22.92 -2.94 16.16
CA SER A 255 -21.63 -3.04 16.86
C SER A 255 -20.72 -1.83 16.67
N TRP A 256 -20.99 -0.96 15.69
CA TRP A 256 -20.22 0.28 15.44
C TRP A 256 -20.90 1.53 16.02
N MET A 257 -22.12 1.39 16.51
CA MET A 257 -22.88 2.48 17.10
C MET A 257 -22.55 2.57 18.59
N THR A 258 -21.73 3.54 18.97
CA THR A 258 -21.82 4.09 20.32
C THR A 258 -23.09 4.93 20.35
N HIS A 259 -23.98 4.74 21.33
CA HIS A 259 -25.31 5.37 21.42
C HIS A 259 -25.35 6.92 21.34
N THR A 260 -24.18 7.57 21.24
CA THR A 260 -23.98 9.02 21.16
C THR A 260 -23.60 9.53 19.75
N GLU A 261 -23.25 8.69 18.78
CA GLU A 261 -22.90 9.14 17.41
C GLU A 261 -24.13 9.21 16.46
N THR A 262 -25.24 9.79 16.90
CA THR A 262 -26.49 9.94 16.12
C THR A 262 -26.37 10.83 14.88
N ALA A 263 -25.27 11.56 14.72
CA ALA A 263 -25.05 12.50 13.61
C ALA A 263 -24.58 11.85 12.29
N VAL A 264 -24.18 10.58 12.29
CA VAL A 264 -23.69 9.90 11.08
C VAL A 264 -24.78 9.02 10.49
N ARG A 265 -25.40 9.46 9.39
CA ARG A 265 -26.47 8.71 8.71
C ARG A 265 -26.00 7.37 8.14
N THR A 266 -24.84 7.34 7.48
CA THR A 266 -24.30 6.15 6.79
C THR A 266 -22.78 6.22 6.76
N ARG A 267 -22.11 5.09 7.01
CA ARG A 267 -20.67 4.92 6.83
C ARG A 267 -20.43 3.91 5.71
N VAL A 268 -19.64 4.30 4.72
CA VAL A 268 -19.32 3.44 3.59
C VAL A 268 -18.15 2.53 3.90
N TYR A 269 -18.30 1.25 3.56
CA TYR A 269 -17.28 0.22 3.79
C TYR A 269 -17.09 -0.68 2.54
N SER A 270 -17.93 -0.53 1.53
CA SER A 270 -17.89 -1.31 0.28
C SER A 270 -17.93 -2.81 0.57
N ILE A 271 -17.03 -3.60 -0.02
CA ILE A 271 -16.85 -5.02 0.30
C ILE A 271 -16.01 -5.24 1.58
N PHE A 272 -15.29 -4.21 2.03
CA PHE A 272 -14.45 -4.31 3.22
C PHE A 272 -15.37 -4.18 4.42
N GLY A 273 -15.45 -5.18 5.29
CA GLY A 273 -16.31 -5.13 6.49
C GLY A 273 -15.94 -4.05 7.52
N SER A 274 -15.19 -3.00 7.15
CA SER A 274 -14.89 -1.85 7.98
C SER A 274 -14.66 -0.58 7.13
N PRO A 275 -15.27 0.56 7.52
CA PRO A 275 -15.07 1.84 6.84
C PRO A 275 -13.62 2.36 6.95
N ASN A 276 -12.88 1.96 7.99
CA ASN A 276 -11.48 2.39 8.17
C ASN A 276 -10.59 1.71 7.13
N ILE A 277 -10.86 0.43 6.82
CA ILE A 277 -10.12 -0.33 5.81
C ILE A 277 -10.44 0.19 4.41
N MET A 278 -11.73 0.40 4.12
CA MET A 278 -12.15 1.04 2.86
C MET A 278 -11.46 2.39 2.67
N GLY A 279 -11.42 3.21 3.74
CA GLY A 279 -10.75 4.51 3.73
C GLY A 279 -9.26 4.38 3.41
N ASP A 280 -8.55 3.46 4.08
CA ASP A 280 -7.12 3.22 3.83
C ASP A 280 -6.84 2.72 2.40
N PHE A 281 -7.69 1.83 1.87
CA PHE A 281 -7.59 1.37 0.50
C PHE A 281 -7.76 2.53 -0.50
N MET A 282 -8.69 3.45 -0.26
CA MET A 282 -8.82 4.67 -1.06
C MET A 282 -7.59 5.58 -0.93
N VAL A 283 -7.05 5.77 0.28
CA VAL A 283 -5.82 6.55 0.53
C VAL A 283 -4.64 6.01 -0.27
N MET A 284 -4.52 4.69 -0.35
CA MET A 284 -3.45 4.02 -1.08
C MET A 284 -3.59 4.20 -2.60
N VAL A 285 -4.80 4.02 -3.14
CA VAL A 285 -5.02 3.92 -4.60
C VAL A 285 -5.36 5.26 -5.27
N ALA A 286 -5.97 6.22 -4.56
CA ALA A 286 -6.34 7.51 -5.16
C ALA A 286 -5.15 8.30 -5.74
N PRO A 287 -3.99 8.42 -5.05
CA PRO A 287 -2.80 9.06 -5.61
C PRO A 287 -2.21 8.27 -6.78
N MET A 288 -2.38 6.93 -6.80
CA MET A 288 -1.99 6.10 -7.96
C MET A 288 -2.89 6.43 -9.17
N CYS A 289 -4.21 6.50 -8.98
CA CYS A 289 -5.12 6.90 -10.04
C CYS A 289 -4.78 8.31 -10.58
N ALA A 290 -4.40 9.23 -9.70
CA ALA A 290 -3.94 10.57 -10.09
C ALA A 290 -2.64 10.50 -10.91
N GLY A 291 -1.67 9.67 -10.50
CA GLY A 291 -0.44 9.41 -11.24
C GLY A 291 -0.70 8.89 -12.66
N LEU A 292 -1.73 8.04 -12.83
CA LEU A 292 -2.14 7.54 -14.15
C LEU A 292 -2.61 8.67 -15.08
N ALA A 293 -3.30 9.68 -14.54
CA ALA A 293 -3.76 10.84 -15.32
C ALA A 293 -2.61 11.67 -15.91
N TYR A 294 -1.42 11.66 -15.29
CA TYR A 294 -0.21 12.29 -15.82
C TYR A 294 0.60 11.39 -16.75
N TYR A 295 0.47 10.07 -16.60
CA TYR A 295 1.16 9.10 -17.43
C TYR A 295 0.50 8.95 -18.82
N VAL A 296 -0.82 8.89 -18.88
CA VAL A 296 -1.56 8.61 -20.12
C VAL A 296 -1.60 9.84 -21.03
N LYS A 297 -1.37 9.63 -22.34
CA LYS A 297 -1.40 10.68 -23.36
C LYS A 297 -2.81 10.95 -23.90
N ASP A 298 -3.64 9.92 -23.99
CA ASP A 298 -5.00 10.02 -24.50
C ASP A 298 -5.87 10.84 -23.55
N THR A 299 -6.55 11.85 -24.09
CA THR A 299 -7.40 12.75 -23.32
C THR A 299 -8.57 12.02 -22.66
N LYS A 300 -9.14 10.99 -23.31
CA LYS A 300 -10.27 10.21 -22.75
C LYS A 300 -9.86 9.50 -21.47
N TRP A 301 -8.74 8.79 -21.53
CA TRP A 301 -8.20 8.05 -20.39
C TRP A 301 -7.65 8.96 -19.29
N LYS A 302 -7.11 10.12 -19.66
CA LYS A 302 -6.72 11.16 -18.70
C LYS A 302 -7.91 11.69 -17.91
N ILE A 303 -9.03 11.99 -18.60
CA ILE A 303 -10.27 12.41 -17.95
C ILE A 303 -10.81 11.29 -17.06
N ALA A 304 -10.85 10.05 -17.55
CA ALA A 304 -11.30 8.90 -16.77
C ALA A 304 -10.48 8.70 -15.49
N ALA A 305 -9.14 8.84 -15.56
CA ALA A 305 -8.27 8.76 -14.40
C ALA A 305 -8.55 9.88 -13.37
N TRP A 306 -8.74 11.12 -13.82
CA TRP A 306 -9.12 12.21 -12.91
C TRP A 306 -10.49 12.00 -12.26
N ILE A 307 -11.48 11.54 -13.02
CA ILE A 307 -12.80 11.18 -12.48
C ILE A 307 -12.62 10.06 -11.45
N GLY A 308 -11.83 9.02 -11.75
CA GLY A 308 -11.51 7.93 -10.82
C GLY A 308 -10.90 8.44 -9.52
N THR A 309 -9.90 9.33 -9.58
CA THR A 309 -9.31 9.96 -8.39
C THR A 309 -10.36 10.70 -7.56
N ILE A 310 -11.21 11.52 -8.20
CA ILE A 310 -12.25 12.29 -7.50
C ILE A 310 -13.25 11.35 -6.83
N LEU A 311 -13.70 10.29 -7.52
CA LEU A 311 -14.59 9.27 -6.96
C LEU A 311 -13.98 8.58 -5.75
N MET A 312 -12.69 8.22 -5.80
CA MET A 312 -11.99 7.62 -4.65
C MET A 312 -11.88 8.59 -3.47
N CYS A 313 -11.59 9.88 -3.72
CA CYS A 313 -11.57 10.90 -2.66
C CYS A 313 -12.96 11.09 -2.02
N ILE A 314 -14.02 11.10 -2.82
CA ILE A 314 -15.41 11.19 -2.33
C ILE A 314 -15.78 9.93 -1.54
N ALA A 315 -15.45 8.73 -2.05
CA ALA A 315 -15.68 7.48 -1.34
C ALA A 315 -14.94 7.45 0.00
N CYS A 316 -13.69 7.93 0.04
CA CYS A 316 -12.93 8.12 1.29
C CYS A 316 -13.65 9.08 2.24
N LEU A 317 -14.23 10.17 1.75
CA LEU A 317 -15.01 11.10 2.57
C LEU A 317 -16.23 10.39 3.20
N PHE A 318 -16.97 9.61 2.41
CA PHE A 318 -18.16 8.89 2.85
C PHE A 318 -17.91 7.71 3.80
N THR A 319 -16.65 7.27 3.98
CA THR A 319 -16.31 6.31 5.04
C THR A 319 -16.53 6.89 6.45
N MET A 320 -16.52 8.22 6.58
CA MET A 320 -16.56 8.95 7.86
C MET A 320 -15.41 8.55 8.81
N SER A 321 -14.33 7.97 8.27
CA SER A 321 -13.11 7.65 9.01
C SER A 321 -12.22 8.89 9.10
N ARG A 322 -12.13 9.47 10.30
CA ARG A 322 -11.28 10.63 10.59
C ARG A 322 -9.81 10.34 10.28
N ALA A 323 -9.35 9.15 10.64
CA ALA A 323 -8.00 8.69 10.35
C ALA A 323 -7.73 8.70 8.84
N SER A 324 -8.66 8.15 8.05
CA SER A 324 -8.51 8.06 6.59
C SER A 324 -8.54 9.44 5.92
N TRP A 325 -9.32 10.38 6.45
CA TRP A 325 -9.32 11.77 5.95
C TRP A 325 -7.95 12.44 6.12
N VAL A 326 -7.34 12.28 7.30
CA VAL A 326 -5.99 12.83 7.58
C VAL A 326 -4.95 12.14 6.70
N ALA A 327 -4.99 10.81 6.60
CA ALA A 327 -4.09 10.04 5.76
C ALA A 327 -4.22 10.41 4.27
N MET A 328 -5.45 10.61 3.78
CA MET A 328 -5.73 11.07 2.42
C MET A 328 -5.15 12.46 2.17
N ALA A 329 -5.36 13.40 3.10
CA ALA A 329 -4.84 14.76 2.98
C ALA A 329 -3.31 14.75 2.86
N ILE A 330 -2.62 13.93 3.67
CA ILE A 330 -1.16 13.79 3.62
C ILE A 330 -0.72 13.11 2.31
N ALA A 331 -1.39 12.04 1.88
CA ALA A 331 -1.08 11.36 0.62
C ALA A 331 -1.23 12.31 -0.59
N VAL A 332 -2.34 13.03 -0.67
CA VAL A 332 -2.58 14.03 -1.73
C VAL A 332 -1.55 15.16 -1.65
N LEU A 333 -1.23 15.66 -0.45
CA LEU A 333 -0.19 16.69 -0.28
C LEU A 333 1.17 16.20 -0.80
N ILE A 334 1.60 15.00 -0.44
CA ILE A 334 2.86 14.41 -0.93
C ILE A 334 2.83 14.32 -2.46
N PHE A 335 1.75 13.80 -3.05
CA PHE A 335 1.61 13.69 -4.50
C PHE A 335 1.71 15.06 -5.20
N VAL A 336 0.97 16.05 -4.70
CA VAL A 336 0.94 17.43 -5.22
C VAL A 336 2.32 18.08 -5.12
N LEU A 337 3.05 17.89 -4.01
CA LEU A 337 4.39 18.44 -3.84
C LEU A 337 5.42 17.81 -4.79
N LEU A 338 5.26 16.53 -5.11
CA LEU A 338 6.15 15.76 -5.99
C LEU A 338 5.86 15.97 -7.48
N VAL A 339 4.59 16.04 -7.89
CA VAL A 339 4.17 16.01 -9.30
C VAL A 339 3.79 17.39 -9.82
N ASP A 340 2.78 18.03 -9.23
CA ASP A 340 2.30 19.34 -9.68
C ASP A 340 1.82 20.21 -8.53
N ARG A 341 2.67 21.15 -8.11
CA ARG A 341 2.41 22.09 -7.00
C ARG A 341 1.27 23.06 -7.29
N ARG A 342 0.86 23.22 -8.55
CA ARG A 342 -0.29 24.08 -8.92
C ARG A 342 -1.59 23.54 -8.33
N LEU A 343 -1.66 22.23 -8.09
CA LEU A 343 -2.78 21.59 -7.43
C LEU A 343 -2.90 21.97 -5.95
N LEU A 344 -1.91 22.62 -5.32
CA LEU A 344 -2.01 23.09 -3.93
C LEU A 344 -3.18 24.05 -3.74
N ALA A 345 -3.41 24.95 -4.69
CA ALA A 345 -4.53 25.88 -4.63
C ALA A 345 -5.87 25.13 -4.71
N LEU A 346 -5.97 24.14 -5.59
CA LEU A 346 -7.16 23.29 -5.70
C LEU A 346 -7.38 22.47 -4.42
N LEU A 347 -6.31 21.92 -3.83
CA LEU A 347 -6.37 21.20 -2.56
C LEU A 347 -6.85 22.11 -1.42
N ALA A 348 -6.36 23.35 -1.34
CA ALA A 348 -6.79 24.32 -0.35
C ALA A 348 -8.27 24.69 -0.52
N VAL A 349 -8.71 24.95 -1.75
CA VAL A 349 -10.13 25.22 -2.06
C VAL A 349 -11.01 24.02 -1.73
N ALA A 350 -10.59 22.81 -2.08
CA ALA A 350 -11.33 21.58 -1.77
C ALA A 350 -11.41 21.33 -0.26
N GLY A 351 -10.33 21.56 0.48
CA GLY A 351 -10.30 21.44 1.94
C GLY A 351 -11.23 22.44 2.62
N ILE A 352 -11.17 23.71 2.22
CA ILE A 352 -12.08 24.76 2.70
C ILE A 352 -13.53 24.40 2.36
N GLY A 353 -13.80 23.98 1.12
CA GLY A 353 -15.12 23.53 0.68
C GLY A 353 -15.65 22.36 1.52
N ALA A 354 -14.80 21.38 1.84
CA ALA A 354 -15.16 20.26 2.70
C ALA A 354 -15.58 20.70 4.11
N CYS A 355 -14.96 21.74 4.68
CA CYS A 355 -15.35 22.28 5.98
C CYS A 355 -16.76 22.90 6.00
N PHE A 356 -17.29 23.32 4.84
CA PHE A 356 -18.67 23.82 4.73
C PHE A 356 -19.71 22.72 4.56
N VAL A 357 -19.29 21.47 4.36
CA VAL A 357 -20.20 20.34 4.26
C VAL A 357 -20.73 20.00 5.66
N PRO A 358 -22.06 20.04 5.91
CA PRO A 358 -22.62 19.94 7.26
C PRO A 358 -22.15 18.70 8.04
N PHE A 359 -22.15 17.51 7.42
CA PHE A 359 -21.73 16.29 8.10
C PHE A 359 -20.22 16.28 8.44
N VAL A 360 -19.38 16.92 7.62
CA VAL A 360 -17.94 17.06 7.90
C VAL A 360 -17.75 17.98 9.08
N ARG A 361 -18.44 19.13 9.09
CA ARG A 361 -18.41 20.09 10.19
C ARG A 361 -18.87 19.46 11.50
N THR A 362 -19.98 18.73 11.51
CA THR A 362 -20.47 18.03 12.71
C THR A 362 -19.48 16.98 13.19
N ARG A 363 -18.86 16.22 12.27
CA ARG A 363 -17.88 15.19 12.63
C ARG A 363 -16.58 15.75 13.20
N ILE A 364 -16.11 16.88 12.67
CA ILE A 364 -14.94 17.60 13.21
C ILE A 364 -15.31 18.27 14.53
N GLY A 365 -16.48 18.92 14.60
CA GLY A 365 -16.97 19.60 15.80
C GLY A 365 -17.10 18.66 17.00
N PHE A 366 -17.52 17.41 16.77
CA PHE A 366 -17.58 16.37 17.80
C PHE A 366 -16.23 16.10 18.48
N LEU A 367 -15.09 16.36 17.84
CA LEU A 367 -13.78 16.19 18.49
C LEU A 367 -13.56 17.15 19.68
N PHE A 368 -14.33 18.23 19.72
CA PHE A 368 -14.20 19.29 20.71
C PHE A 368 -15.35 19.27 21.74
N THR A 369 -16.12 18.18 21.82
CA THR A 369 -17.20 18.04 22.80
C THR A 369 -16.80 17.18 23.99
N ASP A 370 -17.42 17.42 25.13
CA ASP A 370 -17.22 16.62 26.35
C ASP A 370 -17.70 15.17 26.17
N ASP A 371 -18.74 14.96 25.35
CA ASP A 371 -19.22 13.64 24.96
C ASP A 371 -18.13 12.80 24.27
N PHE A 372 -17.27 13.42 23.46
CA PHE A 372 -16.14 12.74 22.86
C PHE A 372 -15.06 12.42 23.89
N ALA A 373 -14.77 13.33 24.83
CA ALA A 373 -13.83 13.07 25.91
C ALA A 373 -14.29 11.88 26.79
N ALA A 374 -15.58 11.83 27.11
CA ALA A 374 -16.20 10.72 27.84
C ALA A 374 -16.15 9.42 27.01
N ALA A 375 -16.61 9.43 25.76
CA ALA A 375 -16.60 8.26 24.89
C ALA A 375 -15.19 7.72 24.62
N ASN A 376 -14.17 8.58 24.65
CA ASN A 376 -12.77 8.18 24.44
C ASN A 376 -12.16 7.53 25.70
N THR A 377 -12.62 7.89 26.89
CA THR A 377 -12.11 7.40 28.19
C THR A 377 -12.84 6.15 28.69
N SER A 378 -14.18 6.07 28.56
CA SER A 378 -14.96 4.90 29.01
C SER A 378 -14.97 3.77 27.96
N GLY A 379 -13.98 2.87 27.98
CA GLY A 379 -13.88 1.74 27.05
C GLY A 379 -13.57 2.12 25.58
N GLY A 380 -13.37 3.41 25.33
CA GLY A 380 -12.99 3.97 24.03
C GLY A 380 -11.50 3.83 23.71
N ARG A 381 -11.06 4.50 22.64
CA ARG A 381 -9.70 4.38 22.10
C ARG A 381 -8.62 4.76 23.11
N ALA A 382 -8.83 5.78 23.95
CA ALA A 382 -7.87 6.14 24.98
C ALA A 382 -7.78 5.09 26.08
N GLY A 383 -8.92 4.49 26.48
CA GLY A 383 -8.94 3.36 27.42
C GLY A 383 -8.20 2.13 26.89
N ARG A 384 -8.43 1.75 25.62
CA ARG A 384 -7.70 0.65 24.96
C ARG A 384 -6.20 0.90 24.89
N LYS A 385 -5.80 2.14 24.59
CA LYS A 385 -4.39 2.56 24.59
C LYS A 385 -3.78 2.48 26.00
N LEU A 386 -4.52 2.89 27.03
CA LEU A 386 -4.06 2.78 28.41
C LEU A 386 -3.89 1.32 28.82
N ASN A 387 -4.85 0.44 28.49
CA ASN A 387 -4.75 -1.00 28.75
C ASN A 387 -3.53 -1.61 28.04
N ALA A 388 -3.30 -1.23 26.79
CA ALA A 388 -2.12 -1.67 26.03
C ALA A 388 -0.81 -1.25 26.73
N LEU A 389 -0.73 -0.01 27.22
CA LEU A 389 0.46 0.49 27.94
C LEU A 389 0.64 -0.19 29.30
N ASN A 390 -0.44 -0.39 30.06
CA ASN A 390 -0.40 -1.10 31.34
C ASN A 390 0.09 -2.53 31.16
N LEU A 391 -0.43 -3.24 30.15
CA LEU A 391 0.01 -4.58 29.80
C LEU A 391 1.51 -4.59 29.41
N PHE A 392 1.94 -3.63 28.61
CA PHE A 392 3.33 -3.50 28.19
C PHE A 392 4.30 -3.27 29.36
N TYR A 393 3.96 -2.37 30.28
CA TYR A 393 4.80 -2.06 31.44
C TYR A 393 4.73 -3.12 32.56
N ALA A 394 3.68 -3.92 32.61
CA ALA A 394 3.59 -5.07 33.51
C ALA A 394 4.49 -6.24 33.04
N GLY A 395 4.71 -6.37 31.72
CA GLY A 395 5.59 -7.36 31.11
C GLY A 395 7.05 -6.91 30.99
N ASN A 396 7.80 -7.56 30.10
CA ASN A 396 9.16 -7.13 29.75
C ASN A 396 9.13 -6.16 28.55
N PRO A 397 9.44 -4.85 28.73
CA PRO A 397 9.32 -3.86 27.67
C PRO A 397 10.24 -4.09 26.46
N TRP A 398 11.31 -4.87 26.60
CA TRP A 398 12.26 -5.12 25.51
C TRP A 398 11.78 -6.16 24.51
N VAL A 399 11.06 -7.17 24.98
CA VAL A 399 10.58 -8.31 24.17
C VAL A 399 9.07 -8.37 24.02
N GLY A 400 8.33 -7.53 24.76
CA GLY A 400 6.87 -7.46 24.71
C GLY A 400 6.21 -8.62 25.46
N VAL A 401 4.93 -8.86 25.16
CA VAL A 401 4.12 -9.94 25.77
C VAL A 401 4.02 -11.20 24.90
N GLY A 402 4.58 -11.19 23.70
CA GLY A 402 4.54 -12.27 22.72
C GLY A 402 3.67 -11.91 21.51
N GLU A 403 4.08 -12.39 20.33
CA GLU A 403 3.36 -12.14 19.07
C GLU A 403 1.97 -12.79 19.09
N GLY A 404 0.96 -12.07 18.60
CA GLY A 404 -0.42 -12.56 18.58
C GLY A 404 -1.14 -12.56 19.93
N MET A 405 -0.48 -12.16 21.02
CA MET A 405 -1.05 -12.15 22.36
C MET A 405 -1.93 -10.93 22.63
N PHE A 406 -1.69 -9.81 21.95
CA PHE A 406 -2.46 -8.58 22.15
C PHE A 406 -2.52 -7.70 20.90
N GLY A 407 -3.57 -6.89 20.80
CA GLY A 407 -3.69 -5.75 19.90
C GLY A 407 -4.28 -6.06 18.53
N GLY A 408 -4.22 -7.31 18.06
CA GLY A 408 -4.61 -7.73 16.71
C GLY A 408 -5.71 -8.79 16.63
N ALA A 409 -5.96 -9.28 15.41
CA ALA A 409 -7.01 -10.26 15.13
C ALA A 409 -6.73 -11.61 15.79
N VAL A 410 -5.46 -12.04 15.83
CA VAL A 410 -5.03 -13.28 16.51
C VAL A 410 -5.37 -13.22 18.01
N ALA A 411 -5.08 -12.08 18.65
CA ALA A 411 -5.38 -11.89 20.06
C ALA A 411 -6.89 -11.89 20.34
N MET A 412 -7.67 -11.23 19.47
CA MET A 412 -9.13 -11.21 19.54
C MET A 412 -9.78 -12.60 19.39
N GLN A 413 -9.15 -13.52 18.67
CA GLN A 413 -9.67 -14.88 18.49
C GLN A 413 -9.34 -15.81 19.67
N ASN A 414 -8.23 -15.58 20.36
CA ASN A 414 -7.74 -16.49 21.40
C ASN A 414 -8.06 -15.99 22.82
N GLN A 415 -8.02 -14.69 23.06
CA GLN A 415 -8.40 -14.03 24.33
C GLN A 415 -7.81 -14.66 25.60
N VAL A 416 -6.51 -14.95 25.58
CA VAL A 416 -5.83 -15.75 26.63
C VAL A 416 -5.28 -14.94 27.81
N LEU A 417 -5.39 -13.61 27.80
CA LEU A 417 -4.87 -12.75 28.87
C LEU A 417 -5.97 -12.41 29.89
N ASP A 418 -5.77 -12.81 31.14
CA ASP A 418 -6.71 -12.53 32.23
C ASP A 418 -6.78 -11.03 32.55
N GLY A 419 -7.99 -10.54 32.88
CA GLY A 419 -8.22 -9.15 33.27
C GLY A 419 -8.21 -8.15 32.10
N ILE A 420 -8.22 -8.62 30.85
CA ILE A 420 -8.34 -7.79 29.66
C ILE A 420 -9.71 -7.98 29.01
N ASP A 421 -10.55 -6.94 29.07
CA ASP A 421 -11.88 -6.98 28.45
C ASP A 421 -11.86 -6.76 26.93
N TYR A 422 -10.80 -6.13 26.41
CA TYR A 422 -10.69 -5.78 24.99
C TYR A 422 -9.27 -5.96 24.45
N PHE A 423 -9.11 -6.86 23.47
CA PHE A 423 -7.82 -7.31 22.95
C PHE A 423 -7.36 -6.57 21.70
N TYR A 424 -8.13 -5.62 21.17
CA TYR A 424 -7.78 -4.87 19.96
C TYR A 424 -7.33 -3.45 20.28
N VAL A 425 -6.30 -2.95 19.59
CA VAL A 425 -5.82 -1.57 19.77
C VAL A 425 -5.75 -0.84 18.44
N ASP A 426 -6.33 0.35 18.37
CA ASP A 426 -6.43 1.16 17.15
C ASP A 426 -5.11 1.90 16.83
N ASN A 427 -3.98 1.19 16.80
CA ASN A 427 -2.66 1.70 16.41
C ASN A 427 -1.68 0.52 16.18
N TYR A 428 -1.21 0.34 14.94
CA TYR A 428 -0.33 -0.77 14.59
C TYR A 428 1.06 -0.66 15.25
N PHE A 429 1.62 0.54 15.39
CA PHE A 429 2.91 0.73 16.06
C PHE A 429 2.85 0.37 17.55
N LEU A 430 1.77 0.77 18.22
CA LEU A 430 1.53 0.42 19.62
C LEU A 430 1.30 -1.09 19.76
N LYS A 431 0.55 -1.69 18.84
CA LYS A 431 0.35 -3.15 18.77
C LYS A 431 1.70 -3.88 18.65
N THR A 432 2.53 -3.51 17.68
CA THR A 432 3.88 -4.08 17.51
C THR A 432 4.76 -3.89 18.74
N MET A 433 4.69 -2.71 19.38
CA MET A 433 5.44 -2.43 20.61
C MET A 433 5.00 -3.31 21.78
N VAL A 434 3.70 -3.54 21.95
CA VAL A 434 3.17 -4.37 23.04
C VAL A 434 3.53 -5.84 22.81
N GLU A 435 3.35 -6.35 21.60
CA GLU A 435 3.63 -7.75 21.26
C GLU A 435 5.12 -8.10 21.30
N MET A 436 5.96 -7.23 20.71
CA MET A 436 7.37 -7.55 20.41
C MET A 436 8.38 -6.65 21.14
N GLY A 437 7.91 -5.72 21.96
CA GLY A 437 8.77 -4.85 22.74
C GLY A 437 9.45 -3.73 21.93
N TYR A 438 10.35 -3.01 22.59
CA TYR A 438 11.20 -2.00 21.94
C TYR A 438 12.07 -2.61 20.85
N CYS A 439 12.53 -3.86 20.99
CA CYS A 439 13.33 -4.53 19.96
C CYS A 439 12.53 -4.72 18.66
N GLY A 440 11.29 -5.20 18.78
CA GLY A 440 10.40 -5.38 17.65
C GLY A 440 9.99 -4.08 16.98
N LEU A 441 9.60 -3.09 17.79
CA LEU A 441 9.26 -1.76 17.30
C LEU A 441 10.45 -1.10 16.59
N ALA A 442 11.67 -1.22 17.13
CA ALA A 442 12.87 -0.69 16.51
C ALA A 442 13.14 -1.37 15.16
N ALA A 443 13.04 -2.70 15.08
CA ALA A 443 13.20 -3.42 13.82
C ALA A 443 12.15 -3.02 12.78
N PHE A 444 10.88 -2.85 13.21
CA PHE A 444 9.79 -2.39 12.35
C PHE A 444 10.04 -0.97 11.82
N CYS A 445 10.41 -0.04 12.70
CA CYS A 445 10.74 1.33 12.33
C CYS A 445 11.94 1.40 11.39
N LEU A 446 13.00 0.61 11.63
CA LEU A 446 14.17 0.54 10.74
C LEU A 446 13.80 -0.03 9.36
N MET A 447 12.92 -1.03 9.31
CA MET A 447 12.36 -1.54 8.05
C MET A 447 11.63 -0.44 7.29
N LEU A 448 10.72 0.30 7.94
CA LEU A 448 9.97 1.39 7.32
C LEU A 448 10.87 2.55 6.87
N LEU A 449 11.86 2.94 7.68
CA LEU A 449 12.83 3.97 7.33
C LEU A 449 13.71 3.53 6.15
N GLY A 450 14.14 2.27 6.13
CA GLY A 450 14.86 1.67 5.00
C GLY A 450 14.04 1.66 3.72
N PHE A 451 12.76 1.31 3.81
CA PHE A 451 11.80 1.42 2.72
C PHE A 451 11.67 2.87 2.22
N LEU A 452 11.38 3.84 3.11
CA LEU A 452 11.22 5.25 2.75
C LEU A 452 12.49 5.80 2.09
N GLY A 453 13.66 5.47 2.61
CA GLY A 453 14.93 5.89 2.02
C GLY A 453 15.15 5.32 0.62
N ALA A 454 14.88 4.03 0.42
CA ALA A 454 14.98 3.40 -0.90
C ALA A 454 13.91 3.90 -1.89
N ALA A 455 12.70 4.19 -1.41
CA ALA A 455 11.62 4.76 -2.21
C ALA A 455 11.95 6.19 -2.66
N CYS A 456 12.50 7.03 -1.77
CA CYS A 456 13.01 8.36 -2.10
C CYS A 456 14.12 8.29 -3.16
N ARG A 457 15.02 7.30 -3.07
CA ARG A 457 16.06 7.06 -4.10
C ARG A 457 15.46 6.66 -5.45
N ALA A 458 14.47 5.75 -5.45
CA ALA A 458 13.75 5.36 -6.66
C ALA A 458 13.06 6.56 -7.32
N LEU A 459 12.37 7.38 -6.53
CA LEU A 459 11.73 8.62 -6.98
C LEU A 459 12.73 9.62 -7.52
N TYR A 460 13.85 9.83 -6.83
CA TYR A 460 14.87 10.76 -7.26
C TYR A 460 15.41 10.39 -8.64
N ARG A 461 15.75 9.11 -8.86
CA ARG A 461 16.21 8.61 -10.16
C ARG A 461 15.16 8.84 -11.25
N LYS A 462 13.92 8.42 -11.01
CA LYS A 462 12.83 8.57 -12.00
C LYS A 462 12.47 10.03 -12.25
N ALA A 463 12.63 10.91 -11.27
CA ALA A 463 12.45 12.35 -11.46
C ALA A 463 13.51 12.94 -12.39
N GLN A 464 14.75 12.46 -12.35
CA GLN A 464 15.79 12.89 -13.29
C GLN A 464 15.45 12.41 -14.71
N ASP A 465 15.09 11.14 -14.86
CA ASP A 465 14.70 10.56 -16.17
C ASP A 465 13.51 11.31 -16.78
N PHE A 466 12.53 11.67 -15.94
CA PHE A 466 11.35 12.43 -16.35
C PHE A 466 11.70 13.85 -16.81
N LYS A 467 12.57 14.55 -16.08
CA LYS A 467 13.06 15.88 -16.47
C LYS A 467 13.88 15.84 -17.75
N ALA A 468 14.63 14.78 -17.97
CA ALA A 468 15.39 14.54 -19.19
C ALA A 468 14.52 14.08 -20.38
N GLY A 469 13.22 13.82 -20.16
CA GLY A 469 12.30 13.33 -21.19
C GLY A 469 12.52 11.85 -21.58
N LEU A 470 13.34 11.11 -20.84
CA LEU A 470 13.71 9.71 -21.10
C LEU A 470 12.62 8.73 -20.66
N ASP A 471 11.89 9.06 -19.60
CA ASP A 471 10.91 8.16 -18.98
C ASP A 471 9.66 8.92 -18.53
N ARG A 472 8.49 8.27 -18.57
CA ARG A 472 7.21 8.83 -18.13
C ARG A 472 6.67 8.21 -16.86
N LEU A 473 7.38 7.23 -16.28
CA LEU A 473 6.90 6.50 -15.10
C LEU A 473 6.92 7.31 -13.79
N PHE A 474 7.59 8.47 -13.73
CA PHE A 474 7.72 9.26 -12.50
C PHE A 474 6.38 9.56 -11.79
N PRO A 475 5.31 10.03 -12.47
CA PRO A 475 4.03 10.28 -11.80
C PRO A 475 3.40 9.01 -11.21
N LEU A 476 3.61 7.85 -11.84
CA LEU A 476 3.14 6.56 -11.31
C LEU A 476 3.89 6.19 -10.03
N CYS A 477 5.22 6.38 -10.01
CA CYS A 477 6.06 6.22 -8.82
C CYS A 477 5.65 7.17 -7.69
N ALA A 478 5.41 8.43 -8.01
CA ALA A 478 4.97 9.43 -7.04
C ALA A 478 3.59 9.08 -6.44
N GLY A 479 2.66 8.58 -7.26
CA GLY A 479 1.36 8.08 -6.80
C GLY A 479 1.48 6.91 -5.84
N MET A 480 2.29 5.90 -6.17
CA MET A 480 2.53 4.77 -5.27
C MET A 480 3.17 5.20 -3.96
N PHE A 481 4.21 6.04 -4.01
CA PHE A 481 4.88 6.52 -2.80
C PHE A 481 3.95 7.34 -1.91
N ALA A 482 3.19 8.26 -2.50
CA ALA A 482 2.20 9.06 -1.78
C ALA A 482 1.16 8.21 -1.07
N GLY A 483 0.59 7.21 -1.76
CA GLY A 483 -0.35 6.25 -1.18
C GLY A 483 0.26 5.44 -0.03
N LEU A 484 1.46 4.88 -0.22
CA LEU A 484 2.17 4.12 0.81
C LEU A 484 2.49 4.99 2.05
N CYS A 485 2.89 6.25 1.87
CA CYS A 485 3.06 7.18 2.99
C CYS A 485 1.73 7.47 3.71
N GLY A 486 0.63 7.60 2.97
CA GLY A 486 -0.72 7.72 3.53
C GLY A 486 -1.07 6.55 4.44
N VAL A 487 -0.85 5.31 3.97
CA VAL A 487 -1.09 4.09 4.75
C VAL A 487 -0.23 4.04 6.02
N ILE A 488 1.06 4.39 5.93
CA ILE A 488 1.94 4.48 7.13
C ILE A 488 1.36 5.46 8.17
N VAL A 489 0.88 6.63 7.72
CA VAL A 489 0.23 7.59 8.62
C VAL A 489 -1.04 7.02 9.22
N HIS A 490 -1.85 6.33 8.42
CA HIS A 490 -3.08 5.71 8.88
C HIS A 490 -2.84 4.64 9.96
N CYS A 491 -1.74 3.89 9.87
CA CYS A 491 -1.31 2.92 10.88
C CYS A 491 -0.99 3.52 12.28
N PHE A 492 -0.84 4.85 12.40
CA PHE A 492 -0.75 5.52 13.71
C PHE A 492 -2.11 5.69 14.40
N PHE A 493 -3.20 5.58 13.65
CA PHE A 493 -4.56 5.82 14.15
C PHE A 493 -5.46 4.59 14.09
N GLU A 494 -5.04 3.57 13.36
CA GLU A 494 -5.76 2.32 13.11
C GLU A 494 -4.78 1.16 13.00
N ASN A 495 -5.27 -0.07 13.17
CA ASN A 495 -4.44 -1.29 13.11
C ASN A 495 -4.54 -1.98 11.75
N ILE A 496 -4.35 -1.23 10.66
CA ILE A 496 -4.71 -1.68 9.30
C ILE A 496 -3.87 -2.85 8.79
N PHE A 497 -2.60 -2.95 9.19
CA PHE A 497 -1.75 -4.06 8.74
C PHE A 497 -2.14 -5.42 9.34
N GLU A 498 -3.12 -5.48 10.26
CA GLU A 498 -3.77 -6.74 10.62
C GLU A 498 -4.62 -7.32 9.49
N GLU A 499 -5.03 -6.50 8.53
CA GLU A 499 -5.82 -6.94 7.39
C GLU A 499 -4.89 -7.52 6.30
N PRO A 500 -4.99 -8.83 6.02
CA PRO A 500 -4.11 -9.56 5.09
C PRO A 500 -3.88 -8.86 3.75
N TYR A 501 -4.97 -8.45 3.10
CA TYR A 501 -4.93 -7.85 1.78
C TYR A 501 -4.30 -6.45 1.81
N MET A 502 -4.47 -5.67 2.88
CA MET A 502 -3.86 -4.34 2.99
C MET A 502 -2.35 -4.45 3.09
N MET A 503 -1.86 -5.38 3.91
CA MET A 503 -0.43 -5.64 4.01
C MET A 503 0.13 -6.21 2.70
N ALA A 504 -0.59 -7.14 2.06
CA ALA A 504 -0.22 -7.69 0.76
C ALA A 504 -0.12 -6.61 -0.32
N TYR A 505 -1.09 -5.69 -0.38
CA TYR A 505 -1.07 -4.56 -1.31
C TYR A 505 0.07 -3.58 -1.03
N PHE A 506 0.27 -3.19 0.24
CA PHE A 506 1.36 -2.29 0.63
C PHE A 506 2.71 -2.81 0.13
N TRP A 507 3.03 -4.07 0.44
CA TRP A 507 4.32 -4.66 0.08
C TRP A 507 4.43 -5.02 -1.40
N SER A 508 3.32 -5.33 -2.07
CA SER A 508 3.27 -5.49 -3.53
C SER A 508 3.57 -4.18 -4.25
N ILE A 509 2.97 -3.07 -3.81
CA ILE A 509 3.21 -1.73 -4.38
C ILE A 509 4.63 -1.25 -4.06
N ALA A 510 5.15 -1.51 -2.85
CA ALA A 510 6.55 -1.26 -2.52
C ALA A 510 7.50 -2.03 -3.44
N GLY A 511 7.18 -3.30 -3.74
CA GLY A 511 7.93 -4.13 -4.69
C GLY A 511 7.87 -3.59 -6.12
N LEU A 512 6.71 -3.10 -6.54
CA LEU A 512 6.52 -2.46 -7.84
C LEU A 512 7.35 -1.17 -7.97
N LEU A 513 7.36 -0.34 -6.93
CA LEU A 513 8.17 0.88 -6.86
C LEU A 513 9.68 0.56 -6.91
N ALA A 514 10.12 -0.45 -6.15
CA ALA A 514 11.51 -0.91 -6.16
C ALA A 514 11.92 -1.46 -7.53
N TYR A 515 11.03 -2.21 -8.19
CA TYR A 515 11.27 -2.73 -9.53
C TYR A 515 11.51 -1.58 -10.53
N ILE A 516 10.60 -0.60 -10.58
CA ILE A 516 10.72 0.53 -11.50
C ILE A 516 11.98 1.37 -11.21
N GLY A 517 12.30 1.58 -9.92
CA GLY A 517 13.42 2.43 -9.51
C GLY A 517 14.81 1.81 -9.68
N PHE A 518 14.93 0.48 -9.60
CA PHE A 518 16.25 -0.19 -9.52
C PHE A 518 16.44 -1.40 -10.43
N LEU A 519 15.37 -2.12 -10.78
CA LEU A 519 15.48 -3.45 -11.43
C LEU A 519 15.02 -3.45 -12.89
N ARG A 520 14.19 -2.48 -13.29
CA ARG A 520 13.76 -2.29 -14.67
C ARG A 520 14.98 -2.06 -15.55
N LYS A 521 15.12 -2.85 -16.60
CA LYS A 521 16.11 -2.58 -17.65
C LYS A 521 15.61 -1.38 -18.45
N GLU A 522 16.36 -0.28 -18.41
CA GLU A 522 16.08 0.85 -19.29
C GLU A 522 16.16 0.36 -20.73
N ALA A 523 15.09 0.57 -21.50
CA ALA A 523 15.17 0.44 -22.94
C ALA A 523 16.14 1.53 -23.40
N ARG A 524 17.40 1.16 -23.63
CA ARG A 524 18.35 2.03 -24.32
C ARG A 524 17.71 2.33 -25.67
N ALA A 525 17.29 3.58 -25.85
CA ALA A 525 16.81 4.09 -27.12
C ALA A 525 17.90 3.97 -28.18
#